data_AF-A0A8J6A1A4-F1
#
_entry.id   AF-A0A8J6A1A4-F1
#
_cell.length_a   1.000
_cell.length_b   1.000
_cell.length_c   1.000
_cell.angle_alpha   90.00
_cell.angle_beta   90.00
_cell.angle_gamma   90.00
#
_symmetry.space_group_name_H-M   'P 1'
#
loop_
_entity.id
_entity.type
_entity.pdbx_description
1 polymer ?
#
loop_
_entity_poly.entity_id
_entity_poly.type
_entity_poly.pdbx_seq_one_letter_code
_entity_poly.pdbx_strand_id
1 'polypeptide(L)'
;MNTIREVNWASGHMGDRRIRSYGAGGGRARQAKQVVGTTKPDPGSGGAGGIRMQFMLLFSRQGKLRLQKWYVPLSDKEKKKITRELVQTVLARKPKMCSFLEWRDLKIVYKRYASLYFCCAIEDQDNELITLEIIHRYVELLDKYFGSVCELDIIFNFEKAYFILDEFLLGGEVQETSKKNVLKAIEQADLLQELFQCHFSTPTL
;
A
#
# COMPACT_ATOMS: atom_id res chain seq x y z
N MET A 1 -0.10 -41.02 21.90
CA MET A 1 -0.20 -39.61 22.36
C MET A 1 -0.60 -38.78 21.15
N ASN A 2 -1.87 -38.85 20.75
CA ASN A 2 -3.00 -37.99 21.16
C ASN A 2 -3.01 -36.67 20.36
N THR A 3 -4.10 -36.16 19.76
CA THR A 3 -5.44 -36.69 19.41
C THR A 3 -6.03 -35.63 18.46
N ILE A 4 -6.54 -36.03 17.29
CA ILE A 4 -7.53 -35.28 16.49
C ILE A 4 -8.91 -35.72 16.98
N ARG A 5 -9.85 -34.80 17.31
CA ARG A 5 -11.30 -35.05 17.16
C ARG A 5 -12.10 -33.76 16.99
N GLU A 6 -12.92 -33.79 15.94
CA GLU A 6 -14.07 -32.94 15.64
C GLU A 6 -15.15 -33.03 16.72
N VAL A 7 -15.96 -31.97 16.86
CA VAL A 7 -17.19 -32.00 17.66
C VAL A 7 -18.38 -31.70 16.76
N ASN A 8 -19.26 -32.69 16.69
CA ASN A 8 -20.52 -32.75 15.95
C ASN A 8 -21.62 -31.91 16.61
N TRP A 9 -22.48 -31.32 15.77
CA TRP A 9 -23.71 -30.63 16.18
C TRP A 9 -24.83 -31.67 16.40
N ALA A 10 -25.31 -31.80 17.63
CA ALA A 10 -26.45 -32.66 17.96
C ALA A 10 -27.75 -31.84 18.03
N SER A 11 -28.76 -32.30 17.30
CA SER A 11 -30.16 -31.86 17.35
C SER A 11 -30.85 -32.40 18.59
N GLY A 12 -31.78 -31.62 19.17
CA GLY A 12 -32.63 -32.09 20.27
C GLY A 12 -33.80 -31.12 20.51
N HIS A 13 -35.01 -31.59 20.21
CA HIS A 13 -36.28 -30.91 20.40
C HIS A 13 -36.88 -31.20 21.79
N MET A 14 -37.78 -30.29 22.22
CA MET A 14 -38.97 -30.50 23.08
C MET A 14 -38.84 -30.36 24.61
N GLY A 15 -39.71 -29.52 25.20
CA GLY A 15 -40.26 -29.76 26.55
C GLY A 15 -40.48 -28.56 27.47
N ASP A 16 -41.72 -28.08 27.52
CA ASP A 16 -42.34 -27.02 28.33
C ASP A 16 -42.27 -27.17 29.89
N ARG A 17 -41.95 -26.07 30.61
CA ARG A 17 -42.79 -25.51 31.72
C ARG A 17 -42.18 -24.28 32.46
N ARG A 18 -42.81 -23.13 32.22
CA ARG A 18 -43.51 -22.24 33.21
C ARG A 18 -42.73 -21.53 34.37
N ILE A 19 -42.80 -20.18 34.36
CA ILE A 19 -43.26 -19.22 35.43
C ILE A 19 -42.34 -18.00 35.76
N ARG A 20 -42.97 -16.80 35.64
CA ARG A 20 -42.74 -15.44 36.23
C ARG A 20 -41.51 -14.64 35.78
N SER A 21 -41.66 -13.62 34.92
CA SER A 21 -42.19 -12.25 35.15
C SER A 21 -41.34 -11.40 36.10
N TYR A 22 -40.60 -10.42 35.58
CA TYR A 22 -40.54 -9.03 36.06
C TYR A 22 -40.02 -8.15 34.91
N GLY A 23 -40.73 -7.04 34.68
CA GLY A 23 -40.46 -6.12 33.59
C GLY A 23 -39.30 -5.18 33.86
N ALA A 24 -38.63 -4.77 32.78
CA ALA A 24 -37.96 -3.48 32.67
C ALA A 24 -37.86 -3.14 31.18
N GLY A 25 -38.61 -2.13 30.75
CA GLY A 25 -38.47 -1.56 29.41
C GLY A 25 -37.10 -0.92 29.27
N GLY A 26 -36.25 -1.51 28.43
CA GLY A 26 -35.00 -0.93 27.98
C GLY A 26 -35.07 -0.74 26.47
N GLY A 27 -35.03 0.52 26.04
CA GLY A 27 -35.10 0.91 24.63
C GLY A 27 -34.12 0.12 23.78
N ARG A 28 -34.61 -0.36 22.63
CA ARG A 28 -33.76 -0.88 21.54
C ARG A 28 -32.80 0.24 21.13
N ALA A 29 -31.57 0.18 21.64
CA ALA A 29 -30.43 0.80 21.01
C ALA A 29 -30.31 0.19 19.61
N ARG A 30 -30.86 0.92 18.63
CA ARG A 30 -30.61 0.67 17.22
C ARG A 30 -29.10 0.73 17.05
N GLN A 31 -28.46 -0.43 16.84
CA GLN A 31 -27.11 -0.46 16.31
C GLN A 31 -27.17 0.27 14.97
N ALA A 32 -26.66 1.50 14.96
CA ALA A 32 -26.37 2.24 13.75
C ALA A 32 -25.31 1.43 13.01
N LYS A 33 -25.76 0.62 12.05
CA LYS A 33 -24.91 0.07 11.00
C LYS A 33 -24.39 1.30 10.25
N GLN A 34 -23.17 1.72 10.56
CA GLN A 34 -22.48 2.75 9.81
C GLN A 34 -22.21 2.16 8.42
N VAL A 35 -23.16 2.39 7.51
CA VAL A 35 -22.96 2.20 6.08
C VAL A 35 -21.98 3.29 5.69
N VAL A 36 -20.68 3.00 5.79
CA VAL A 36 -19.66 3.82 5.12
C VAL A 36 -19.87 3.55 3.63
N GLY A 37 -20.65 4.44 3.02
CA GLY A 37 -20.86 4.44 1.58
C GLY A 37 -19.50 4.52 0.89
N THR A 38 -19.24 3.57 0.02
CA THR A 38 -18.23 3.71 -1.02
C THR A 38 -18.75 4.79 -1.98
N THR A 39 -18.46 6.06 -1.71
CA THR A 39 -18.51 7.06 -2.78
C THR A 39 -17.43 6.64 -3.75
N LYS A 40 -17.83 6.05 -4.88
CA LYS A 40 -16.97 6.03 -6.07
C LYS A 40 -16.47 7.47 -6.24
N PRO A 41 -15.15 7.72 -6.37
CA PRO A 41 -14.71 9.03 -6.81
C PRO A 41 -15.38 9.31 -8.16
N ASP A 42 -15.99 10.48 -8.28
CA ASP A 42 -16.72 10.89 -9.48
C ASP A 42 -15.85 10.69 -10.73
N PRO A 43 -16.35 10.05 -11.81
CA PRO A 43 -15.60 9.89 -13.06
C PRO A 43 -15.58 11.18 -13.90
N GLY A 44 -15.53 12.36 -13.26
CA GLY A 44 -16.08 13.59 -13.85
C GLY A 44 -15.37 14.91 -13.56
N SER A 45 -14.11 14.92 -13.11
CA SER A 45 -13.30 16.15 -13.10
C SER A 45 -12.11 16.02 -14.06
N GLY A 46 -12.39 16.24 -15.35
CA GLY A 46 -11.34 16.55 -16.31
C GLY A 46 -10.63 17.84 -15.89
N GLY A 47 -9.32 17.76 -15.64
CA GLY A 47 -8.54 18.94 -15.29
C GLY A 47 -7.15 18.68 -14.73
N ALA A 48 -6.32 17.89 -15.41
CA ALA A 48 -4.85 18.04 -15.55
C ALA A 48 -4.28 16.78 -16.20
N GLY A 49 -3.43 16.91 -17.23
CA GLY A 49 -2.80 15.78 -17.94
C GLY A 49 -1.69 15.09 -17.14
N GLY A 50 -1.93 14.79 -15.87
CA GLY A 50 -1.03 14.07 -14.97
C GLY A 50 -1.36 12.57 -14.92
N ILE A 51 -0.33 11.74 -14.74
CA ILE A 51 -0.51 10.29 -14.56
C ILE A 51 -1.23 10.02 -13.24
N ARG A 52 -2.29 9.20 -13.27
CA ARG A 52 -3.05 8.78 -12.10
C ARG A 52 -2.61 7.40 -11.64
N MET A 53 -1.57 7.35 -10.80
CA MET A 53 -1.10 6.09 -10.24
C MET A 53 -2.03 5.58 -9.14
N GLN A 54 -2.50 4.34 -9.30
CA GLN A 54 -3.39 3.67 -8.35
C GLN A 54 -2.61 3.12 -7.14
N PHE A 55 -1.46 2.50 -7.41
CA PHE A 55 -0.55 1.99 -6.40
C PHE A 55 0.85 1.73 -6.96
N MET A 56 1.82 1.65 -6.05
CA MET A 56 3.20 1.27 -6.32
C MET A 56 3.63 0.15 -5.37
N LEU A 57 4.20 -0.92 -5.93
CA LEU A 57 4.70 -2.08 -5.21
C LEU A 57 6.18 -2.29 -5.50
N LEU A 58 6.96 -2.56 -4.46
CA LEU A 58 8.32 -3.07 -4.56
C LEU A 58 8.35 -4.47 -3.98
N PHE A 59 8.90 -5.42 -4.74
CA PHE A 59 9.07 -6.79 -4.27
C PHE A 59 10.35 -7.40 -4.80
N SER A 60 10.90 -8.34 -4.05
CA SER A 60 12.12 -9.04 -4.43
C SER A 60 11.87 -10.10 -5.50
N ARG A 61 12.94 -10.63 -6.09
CA ARG A 61 12.91 -11.81 -6.96
C ARG A 61 12.27 -13.04 -6.28
N GLN A 62 12.27 -13.11 -4.94
CA GLN A 62 11.60 -14.18 -4.17
C GLN A 62 10.10 -13.92 -3.98
N GLY A 63 9.57 -12.80 -4.48
CA GLY A 63 8.18 -12.39 -4.28
C GLY A 63 7.90 -11.79 -2.90
N LYS A 64 8.93 -11.45 -2.12
CA LYS A 64 8.76 -10.78 -0.83
C LYS A 64 8.52 -9.30 -1.05
N LEU A 65 7.39 -8.80 -0.57
CA LEU A 65 7.04 -7.39 -0.62
C LEU A 65 7.97 -6.58 0.29
N ARG A 66 8.50 -5.47 -0.24
CA ARG A 66 9.39 -4.54 0.47
C ARG A 66 8.74 -3.19 0.72
N LEU A 67 7.91 -2.73 -0.21
CA LEU A 67 7.15 -1.49 -0.09
C LEU A 67 5.80 -1.66 -0.81
N GLN A 68 4.75 -1.08 -0.25
CA GLN A 68 3.46 -0.94 -0.92
C GLN A 68 2.84 0.43 -0.60
N LYS A 69 2.65 1.24 -1.62
CA LYS A 69 1.94 2.52 -1.52
C LYS A 69 0.63 2.41 -2.31
N TRP A 70 -0.48 2.65 -1.64
CA TRP A 70 -1.82 2.63 -2.25
C TRP A 70 -2.36 4.05 -2.24
N TYR A 71 -2.63 4.61 -3.41
CA TYR A 71 -3.18 5.97 -3.56
C TYR A 71 -4.72 5.96 -3.60
N VAL A 72 -5.33 4.80 -3.87
CA VAL A 72 -6.77 4.60 -3.80
C VAL A 72 -7.17 3.78 -2.57
N PRO A 73 -8.28 4.15 -1.90
CA PRO A 73 -8.77 3.40 -0.75
C PRO A 73 -9.26 2.01 -1.17
N LEU A 74 -8.56 0.98 -0.70
CA LEU A 74 -8.91 -0.42 -0.90
C LEU A 74 -8.89 -1.17 0.44
N SER A 75 -9.72 -2.21 0.58
CA SER A 75 -9.68 -3.06 1.76
C SER A 75 -8.39 -3.88 1.82
N ASP A 76 -7.92 -4.23 3.02
CA ASP A 76 -6.70 -5.03 3.18
C ASP A 76 -6.80 -6.42 2.52
N LYS A 77 -8.02 -6.96 2.44
CA LYS A 77 -8.28 -8.22 1.74
C LYS A 77 -8.02 -8.08 0.23
N GLU A 78 -8.48 -6.97 -0.36
CA GLU A 78 -8.25 -6.68 -1.78
C GLU A 78 -6.78 -6.39 -2.05
N LYS A 79 -6.14 -5.54 -1.24
CA LYS A 79 -4.70 -5.26 -1.35
C LYS A 79 -3.88 -6.54 -1.35
N LYS A 80 -4.11 -7.44 -0.40
CA LYS A 80 -3.42 -8.75 -0.34
C LYS A 80 -3.68 -9.63 -1.57
N LYS A 81 -4.91 -9.63 -2.10
CA LYS A 81 -5.27 -10.39 -3.30
C LYS A 81 -4.52 -9.84 -4.52
N ILE A 82 -4.58 -8.53 -4.73
CA ILE A 82 -3.95 -7.82 -5.85
C ILE A 82 -2.43 -8.01 -5.81
N THR A 83 -1.80 -7.77 -4.66
CA THR A 83 -0.35 -7.95 -4.50
C THR A 83 0.08 -9.37 -4.84
N ARG A 84 -0.62 -10.39 -4.35
CA ARG A 84 -0.28 -11.79 -4.64
C ARG A 84 -0.38 -12.11 -6.13
N GLU A 85 -1.48 -11.69 -6.76
CA GLU A 85 -1.76 -11.91 -8.17
C GLU A 85 -0.71 -11.25 -9.07
N LEU A 86 -0.38 -9.98 -8.82
CA LEU A 86 0.58 -9.22 -9.61
C LEU A 86 2.02 -9.69 -9.42
N VAL A 87 2.43 -9.98 -8.18
CA VAL A 87 3.78 -10.50 -7.91
C VAL A 87 3.99 -11.83 -8.65
N GLN A 88 3.02 -12.75 -8.59
CA GLN A 88 3.10 -14.02 -9.32
C GLN A 88 3.18 -13.81 -10.83
N THR A 89 2.32 -12.92 -11.37
CA THR A 89 2.26 -12.62 -12.80
C THR A 89 3.56 -12.01 -13.31
N VAL A 90 4.11 -11.01 -12.61
CA VAL A 90 5.36 -10.34 -13.01
C VAL A 90 6.57 -11.27 -12.90
N LEU A 91 6.66 -12.09 -11.85
CA LEU A 91 7.78 -13.02 -11.66
C LEU A 91 7.78 -14.18 -12.67
N ALA A 92 6.62 -14.56 -13.20
CA ALA A 92 6.50 -15.60 -14.22
C ALA A 92 6.96 -15.13 -15.62
N ARG A 93 7.12 -13.82 -15.84
CA ARG A 93 7.48 -13.25 -17.15
C ARG A 93 8.97 -13.41 -17.46
N LYS A 94 9.28 -13.66 -18.74
CA LYS A 94 10.66 -13.77 -19.23
C LYS A 94 11.32 -12.38 -19.31
N PRO A 95 12.65 -12.25 -19.08
CA PRO A 95 13.33 -10.95 -19.07
C PRO A 95 13.24 -10.13 -20.37
N LYS A 96 12.99 -10.77 -21.53
CA LYS A 96 12.87 -10.11 -22.83
C LYS A 96 11.44 -9.60 -23.14
N MET A 97 10.47 -9.86 -22.27
CA MET A 97 9.09 -9.38 -22.46
C MET A 97 8.99 -7.89 -22.17
N CYS A 98 7.95 -7.25 -22.70
CA CYS A 98 7.69 -5.85 -22.45
C CYS A 98 7.47 -5.55 -20.96
N SER A 99 7.87 -4.34 -20.56
CA SER A 99 7.71 -3.77 -19.21
C SER A 99 6.27 -3.40 -18.87
N PHE A 100 5.34 -3.64 -19.79
CA PHE A 100 3.93 -3.27 -19.68
C PHE A 100 3.07 -4.52 -19.73
N LEU A 101 2.00 -4.54 -18.94
CA LEU A 101 1.01 -5.59 -18.98
C LEU A 101 -0.37 -4.98 -18.73
N GLU A 102 -1.35 -5.44 -19.49
CA GLU A 102 -2.75 -5.14 -19.22
C GLU A 102 -3.22 -6.06 -18.09
N TRP A 103 -3.86 -5.47 -17.08
CA TRP A 103 -4.40 -6.22 -15.96
C TRP A 103 -5.72 -5.59 -15.54
N ARG A 104 -6.81 -6.30 -15.86
CA ARG A 104 -8.18 -5.79 -15.71
C ARG A 104 -8.33 -4.49 -16.51
N ASP A 105 -8.93 -3.47 -15.93
CA ASP A 105 -9.13 -2.15 -16.54
C ASP A 105 -7.95 -1.19 -16.28
N LEU A 106 -6.79 -1.72 -15.88
CA LEU A 106 -5.58 -0.95 -15.57
C LEU A 106 -4.40 -1.44 -16.39
N LYS A 107 -3.42 -0.54 -16.56
CA LYS A 107 -2.12 -0.87 -17.10
C LYS A 107 -1.12 -0.98 -15.97
N ILE A 108 -0.32 -2.03 -16.00
CA ILE A 108 0.74 -2.25 -15.03
C ILE A 108 2.08 -2.03 -15.72
N VAL A 109 2.87 -1.13 -15.17
CA VAL A 109 4.21 -0.80 -15.61
C VAL A 109 5.19 -1.35 -14.59
N TYR A 110 6.12 -2.18 -15.02
CA TYR A 110 7.13 -2.75 -14.11
C TYR A 110 8.53 -2.70 -14.68
N LYS A 111 9.51 -2.53 -13.79
CA LYS A 111 10.93 -2.57 -14.13
C LYS A 111 11.71 -3.29 -13.05
N ARG A 112 12.66 -4.11 -13.47
CA ARG A 112 13.58 -4.81 -12.56
C ARG A 112 14.89 -4.02 -12.45
N TYR A 113 15.31 -3.74 -11.22
CA TYR A 113 16.61 -3.19 -10.85
C TYR A 113 17.30 -4.16 -9.89
N ALA A 114 18.42 -4.75 -10.32
CA ALA A 114 19.12 -5.81 -9.57
C ALA A 114 18.18 -6.97 -9.13
N SER A 115 17.95 -7.14 -7.82
CA SER A 115 17.05 -8.15 -7.25
C SER A 115 15.63 -7.66 -6.99
N LEU A 116 15.36 -6.36 -7.18
CA LEU A 116 14.08 -5.72 -6.90
C LEU A 116 13.27 -5.46 -8.17
N TYR A 117 11.97 -5.65 -8.03
CA TYR A 117 10.96 -5.29 -9.01
C TYR A 117 10.17 -4.11 -8.49
N PHE A 118 10.05 -3.10 -9.33
CA PHE A 118 9.22 -1.92 -9.12
C PHE A 118 8.03 -2.06 -10.05
N CYS A 119 6.83 -1.90 -9.52
CA CYS A 119 5.59 -2.17 -10.22
C CYS A 119 4.56 -1.08 -9.87
N CYS A 120 4.05 -0.39 -10.88
CA CYS A 120 3.05 0.67 -10.75
C CYS A 120 1.81 0.28 -11.53
N ALA A 121 0.63 0.63 -11.01
CA ALA A 121 -0.62 0.54 -11.73
C ALA A 121 -1.12 1.92 -12.10
N ILE A 122 -1.46 2.11 -13.37
CA ILE A 122 -1.93 3.37 -13.95
C ILE A 122 -3.22 3.15 -14.74
N GLU A 123 -3.92 4.23 -15.03
CA GLU A 123 -5.17 4.18 -15.80
C GLU A 123 -4.88 3.97 -17.30
N ASP A 124 -5.88 3.53 -18.06
CA ASP A 124 -5.70 3.15 -19.47
C ASP A 124 -5.27 4.33 -20.35
N GLN A 125 -5.70 5.55 -20.01
CA GLN A 125 -5.32 6.77 -20.74
C GLN A 125 -3.91 7.28 -20.43
N ASP A 126 -3.26 6.77 -19.39
CA ASP A 126 -1.94 7.25 -18.96
C ASP A 126 -0.80 6.68 -19.81
N ASN A 127 0.26 7.46 -19.95
CA ASN A 127 1.43 7.06 -20.72
C ASN A 127 2.36 6.18 -19.88
N GLU A 128 2.56 4.95 -20.35
CA GLU A 128 3.36 3.93 -19.68
C GLU A 128 4.85 4.31 -19.63
N LEU A 129 5.37 5.01 -20.65
CA LEU A 129 6.76 5.44 -20.73
C LEU A 129 7.06 6.50 -19.68
N ILE A 130 6.15 7.45 -19.47
CA ILE A 130 6.32 8.48 -18.44
C ILE A 130 6.30 7.82 -17.04
N THR A 131 5.47 6.79 -16.85
CA THR A 131 5.46 6.01 -15.59
C THR A 131 6.76 5.22 -15.39
N LEU A 132 7.34 4.71 -16.47
CA LEU A 132 8.65 4.05 -16.41
C LEU A 132 9.76 5.03 -15.99
N GLU A 133 9.70 6.28 -16.46
CA GLU A 133 10.58 7.37 -16.03
C GLU A 133 10.36 7.75 -14.56
N ILE A 134 9.12 7.75 -14.07
CA ILE A 134 8.82 7.96 -12.64
C ILE A 134 9.49 6.87 -11.78
N ILE A 135 9.38 5.60 -12.19
CA ILE A 135 10.06 4.50 -11.49
C ILE A 135 11.57 4.72 -11.50
N HIS A 136 12.16 5.10 -12.64
CA HIS A 136 13.59 5.35 -12.74
C HIS A 136 14.02 6.49 -11.83
N ARG A 137 13.28 7.60 -11.85
CA ARG A 137 13.52 8.77 -10.99
C ARG A 137 13.52 8.41 -9.52
N TYR A 138 12.56 7.58 -9.08
CA TYR A 138 12.51 7.12 -7.69
C TYR A 138 13.73 6.27 -7.32
N VAL A 139 14.18 5.38 -8.20
CA VAL A 139 15.42 4.59 -7.97
C VAL A 139 16.64 5.50 -7.86
N GLU A 140 16.75 6.55 -8.69
CA GLU A 140 17.85 7.51 -8.61
C GLU A 140 17.82 8.34 -7.31
N LEU A 141 16.62 8.67 -6.79
CA LEU A 141 16.47 9.34 -5.49
C LEU A 141 16.96 8.45 -4.35
N LEU A 142 16.55 7.17 -4.36
CA LEU A 142 17.01 6.18 -3.39
C LEU A 142 18.53 5.99 -3.47
N ASP A 143 19.09 5.87 -4.67
CA ASP A 143 20.52 5.67 -4.89
C ASP A 143 21.34 6.86 -4.36
N LYS A 144 20.85 8.07 -4.57
CA LYS A 144 21.51 9.28 -4.10
C LYS A 144 21.39 9.49 -2.57
N TYR A 145 20.29 9.05 -1.95
CA TYR A 145 20.12 9.13 -0.51
C TYR A 145 20.96 8.08 0.23
N PHE A 146 20.94 6.81 -0.21
CA PHE A 146 21.65 5.72 0.47
C PHE A 146 23.13 5.61 0.06
N GLY A 147 23.52 6.14 -1.09
CA GLY A 147 24.89 6.06 -1.61
C GLY A 147 25.23 4.65 -2.10
N SER A 148 24.72 4.27 -3.29
CA SER A 148 24.73 2.91 -3.86
C SER A 148 23.67 2.00 -3.23
N VAL A 149 22.40 2.28 -3.52
CA VAL A 149 21.27 1.60 -2.88
C VAL A 149 21.24 0.10 -3.20
N CYS A 150 21.01 -0.73 -2.17
CA CYS A 150 20.73 -2.15 -2.31
C CYS A 150 19.38 -2.54 -1.69
N GLU A 151 18.92 -3.77 -1.94
CA GLU A 151 17.66 -4.27 -1.38
C GLU A 151 17.65 -4.26 0.15
N LEU A 152 18.80 -4.52 0.79
CA LEU A 152 18.91 -4.52 2.25
C LEU A 152 18.69 -3.12 2.83
N ASP A 153 19.15 -2.06 2.17
CA ASP A 153 18.96 -0.68 2.64
C ASP A 153 17.48 -0.32 2.72
N ILE A 154 16.69 -0.75 1.72
CA ILE A 154 15.24 -0.55 1.70
C ILE A 154 14.54 -1.39 2.77
N ILE A 155 15.04 -2.60 3.07
CA ILE A 155 14.48 -3.45 4.14
C ILE A 155 14.73 -2.84 5.52
N PHE A 156 15.95 -2.40 5.78
CA PHE A 156 16.33 -1.85 7.08
C PHE A 156 15.78 -0.45 7.31
N ASN A 157 15.74 0.36 6.26
CA ASN A 157 15.29 1.77 6.31
C ASN A 157 13.98 1.96 5.53
N PHE A 158 13.01 1.06 5.70
CA PHE A 158 11.76 1.11 4.94
C PHE A 158 10.98 2.42 5.19
N GLU A 159 11.05 2.97 6.40
CA GLU A 159 10.41 4.26 6.75
C GLU A 159 10.98 5.40 5.90
N LYS A 160 12.31 5.48 5.77
CA LYS A 160 12.97 6.47 4.92
C LYS A 160 12.60 6.29 3.45
N ALA A 161 12.47 5.06 2.97
CA ALA A 161 11.98 4.80 1.61
C ALA A 161 10.55 5.34 1.40
N TYR A 162 9.65 5.17 2.37
CA TYR A 162 8.30 5.78 2.31
C TYR A 162 8.36 7.30 2.34
N PHE A 163 9.22 7.91 3.16
CA PHE A 163 9.37 9.37 3.20
C PHE A 163 9.90 9.94 1.88
N ILE A 164 10.91 9.29 1.28
CA ILE A 164 11.41 9.68 -0.05
C ILE A 164 10.31 9.56 -1.09
N LEU A 165 9.52 8.48 -1.03
CA LEU A 165 8.41 8.27 -1.95
C LEU A 165 7.32 9.33 -1.80
N ASP A 166 7.00 9.72 -0.56
CA ASP A 166 5.92 10.67 -0.26
C ASP A 166 6.31 12.11 -0.59
N GLU A 167 7.60 12.46 -0.51
CA GLU A 167 8.10 13.76 -0.98
C GLU A 167 8.13 13.83 -2.52
N PHE A 168 8.27 12.68 -3.18
CA PHE A 168 8.31 12.60 -4.64
C PHE A 168 6.90 12.50 -5.27
N LEU A 169 6.03 11.65 -4.71
CA LEU A 169 4.70 11.32 -5.22
C LEU A 169 3.62 11.59 -4.17
N LEU A 170 2.59 12.34 -4.58
CA LEU A 170 1.45 12.64 -3.72
C LEU A 170 0.15 12.37 -4.47
N GLY A 171 -0.77 11.63 -3.84
CA GLY A 171 -2.09 11.34 -4.42
C GLY A 171 -2.04 10.54 -5.74
N GLY A 172 -0.94 9.87 -6.04
CA GLY A 172 -0.74 9.12 -7.28
C GLY A 172 -0.13 9.95 -8.42
N GLU A 173 0.21 11.22 -8.17
CA GLU A 173 0.81 12.14 -9.13
C GLU A 173 2.20 12.59 -8.68
N VAL A 174 3.02 13.06 -9.62
CA VAL A 174 4.36 13.60 -9.31
C VAL A 174 4.21 14.98 -8.67
N GLN A 175 4.69 15.11 -7.44
CA GLN A 175 4.68 16.39 -6.71
C GLN A 175 5.93 17.21 -7.04
N GLU A 176 7.11 16.61 -6.90
CA GLU A 176 8.39 17.31 -7.05
C GLU A 176 9.22 16.68 -8.17
N THR A 177 9.63 17.52 -9.12
CA THR A 177 10.40 17.08 -10.29
C THR A 177 11.91 17.22 -10.08
N SER A 178 12.33 18.12 -9.20
CA SER A 178 13.73 18.39 -8.88
C SER A 178 14.26 17.40 -7.85
N LYS A 179 15.18 16.51 -8.27
CA LYS A 179 15.91 15.60 -7.36
C LYS A 179 16.58 16.34 -6.19
N LYS A 180 17.06 17.57 -6.44
CA LYS A 180 17.74 18.37 -5.42
C LYS A 180 16.78 18.86 -4.34
N ASN A 181 15.53 19.17 -4.71
CA ASN A 181 14.53 19.64 -3.76
C ASN A 181 14.07 18.50 -2.87
N VAL A 182 13.74 17.34 -3.46
CA VAL A 182 13.35 16.13 -2.73
C VAL A 182 14.38 15.79 -1.65
N LEU A 183 15.66 15.69 -2.02
CA LEU A 183 16.73 15.33 -1.08
C LEU A 183 16.91 16.36 0.04
N LYS A 184 16.82 17.66 -0.28
CA LYS A 184 16.89 18.71 0.75
C LYS A 184 15.72 18.64 1.73
N ALA A 185 14.51 18.37 1.24
CA ALA A 185 13.33 18.23 2.09
C ALA A 185 13.47 17.02 3.04
N ILE A 186 14.01 15.89 2.53
CA ILE A 186 14.29 14.72 3.37
C ILE A 186 15.36 15.02 4.42
N GLU A 187 16.48 15.67 4.05
CA GLU A 187 17.53 16.07 5.01
C GLU A 187 16.98 16.98 6.11
N GLN A 188 16.09 17.92 5.76
CA GLN A 188 15.43 18.79 6.73
C GLN A 188 14.45 18.02 7.63
N ALA A 189 13.70 17.06 7.08
CA ALA A 189 12.81 16.20 7.83
C ALA A 189 13.57 15.30 8.81
N ASP A 190 14.72 14.76 8.38
CA ASP A 190 15.61 13.95 9.22
C ASP A 190 16.15 14.77 10.40
N LEU A 191 16.64 16.00 10.15
CA LEU A 191 17.12 16.90 11.20
C LEU A 191 16.01 17.25 12.20
N LEU A 192 14.80 17.55 11.72
CA LEU A 192 13.65 17.81 12.59
C LEU A 192 13.31 16.58 13.44
N GLN A 193 13.31 15.39 12.85
CA GLN A 193 13.04 14.14 13.56
C GLN A 193 14.04 13.92 14.70
N GLU A 194 15.33 14.18 14.47
CA GLU A 194 16.38 14.11 15.50
C GLU A 194 16.18 15.14 16.62
N LEU A 195 15.84 16.39 16.27
CA LEU A 195 15.59 17.46 17.25
C LEU A 195 14.39 17.15 18.15
N PHE A 196 13.31 16.61 17.59
CA PHE A 196 12.14 16.18 18.37
C PHE A 196 12.50 15.04 19.31
N GLN A 197 13.27 14.04 18.86
CA GLN A 197 13.74 12.97 19.75
C GLN A 197 14.59 13.52 20.90
N CYS A 198 15.49 14.47 20.63
CA CYS A 198 16.32 15.06 21.67
C CYS A 198 15.50 15.86 22.71
N HIS A 199 14.47 16.59 22.28
CA HIS A 199 13.62 17.40 23.16
C HIS A 199 12.71 16.56 24.07
N PHE A 200 12.27 15.38 23.63
CA PHE A 200 11.50 14.45 24.48
C PHE A 200 12.38 13.53 25.33
N SER A 201 13.69 13.49 25.08
CA SER A 201 14.64 12.66 25.84
C SER A 201 15.25 13.37 27.05
N THR A 202 15.12 14.70 27.19
CA THR A 202 15.48 15.39 28.43
C THR A 202 14.39 15.11 29.47
N PRO A 203 14.69 14.38 30.57
CA PRO A 203 13.76 14.32 31.68
C PRO A 203 13.64 15.73 32.23
N THR A 204 12.43 16.28 32.29
CA THR A 204 12.12 17.35 33.23
C THR A 204 12.57 16.88 34.62
N LEU A 205 13.68 17.47 35.10
CA LEU A 205 14.18 17.35 36.47
C LEU A 205 13.13 17.86 37.47
#